data_AF-A0A9D7NG75-F1
#
_entry.id   AF-A0A9D7NG75-F1
#
_cell.length_a   1.000
_cell.length_b   1.000
_cell.length_c   1.000
_cell.angle_alpha   90.00
_cell.angle_beta   90.00
_cell.angle_gamma   90.00
#
_symmetry.space_group_name_H-M   'P 1'
#
loop_
_entity.id
_entity.type
_entity.pdbx_description
1 polymer ?
#
loop_
_entity_poly.entity_id
_entity_poly.type
_entity_poly.pdbx_seq_one_letter_code
_entity_poly.pdbx_strand_id
1 'polypeptide(L)'
;MRFMTIKKFELDKGVYVFEESNLTAQFHAHPILELVIARQGSFSVSTKEKSLEDIQCCLIMPHEIHAFEGKNCNAAFIFIEGSSTNFKEIIWALGVSNAKDGIIEIKEKIQTTDRGGRF
;
A
#
# COMPACT_ATOMS: atom_id res chain seq x y z
N MET A 1 -13.72 -8.14 -14.28
CA MET A 1 -13.57 -6.81 -14.91
C MET A 1 -12.76 -5.94 -13.97
N ARG A 2 -11.77 -5.20 -14.49
CA ARG A 2 -10.90 -4.31 -13.70
C ARG A 2 -11.62 -2.97 -13.55
N PHE A 3 -11.67 -2.44 -12.33
CA PHE A 3 -12.23 -1.13 -12.06
C PHE A 3 -11.29 -0.40 -11.13
N MET A 4 -10.95 0.85 -11.49
CA MET A 4 -10.26 1.78 -10.62
C MET A 4 -11.22 2.92 -10.31
N THR A 5 -11.38 3.24 -9.03
CA THR A 5 -12.25 4.33 -8.57
C THR A 5 -11.44 5.30 -7.72
N ILE A 6 -11.54 6.59 -8.04
CA ILE A 6 -10.99 7.65 -7.19
C ILE A 6 -11.92 7.81 -5.99
N LYS A 7 -11.43 7.58 -4.78
CA LYS A 7 -12.19 7.80 -3.54
C LYS A 7 -11.91 9.17 -2.95
N LYS A 8 -10.67 9.64 -3.08
CA LYS A 8 -10.23 10.90 -2.48
C LYS A 8 -9.09 11.49 -3.28
N PHE A 9 -9.11 12.80 -3.44
CA PHE A 9 -8.06 13.53 -4.16
C PHE A 9 -7.87 14.91 -3.52
N GLU A 10 -7.01 15.00 -2.50
CA GLU A 10 -6.73 16.23 -1.75
C GLU A 10 -5.37 16.81 -2.15
N LEU A 11 -5.36 17.63 -3.19
CA LEU A 11 -4.14 18.28 -3.72
C LEU A 11 -3.40 19.08 -2.65
N ASP A 12 -4.12 19.89 -1.87
CA ASP A 12 -3.50 20.76 -0.85
C ASP A 12 -2.78 19.98 0.27
N LYS A 13 -3.13 18.70 0.44
CA LYS A 13 -2.54 17.81 1.44
C LYS A 13 -1.59 16.79 0.81
N GLY A 14 -1.52 16.71 -0.51
CA GLY A 14 -0.76 15.68 -1.21
C GLY A 14 -1.26 14.26 -0.92
N VAL A 15 -2.56 14.07 -0.63
CA VAL A 15 -3.12 12.77 -0.28
C VAL A 15 -4.15 12.32 -1.30
N TYR A 16 -3.92 11.15 -1.88
CA TYR A 16 -4.79 10.55 -2.90
C TYR A 16 -5.18 9.14 -2.50
N VAL A 17 -6.45 8.78 -2.67
CA VAL A 17 -6.96 7.44 -2.37
C VAL A 17 -7.70 6.88 -3.56
N PHE A 18 -7.28 5.71 -4.01
CA PHE A 18 -7.91 4.95 -5.09
C PHE A 18 -8.32 3.58 -4.57
N GLU A 19 -9.36 3.01 -5.16
CA GLU A 19 -9.70 1.60 -5.00
C GLU A 19 -9.60 0.88 -6.33
N GLU A 20 -9.00 -0.30 -6.32
CA GLU A 20 -8.84 -1.13 -7.51
C GLU A 20 -9.23 -2.58 -7.23
N SER A 21 -9.93 -3.19 -8.19
CA SER A 21 -10.29 -4.60 -8.17
C SER A 21 -9.49 -5.41 -9.18
N ASN A 22 -9.08 -6.62 -8.80
CA ASN A 22 -8.19 -7.50 -9.55
C ASN A 22 -6.85 -6.80 -9.85
N LEU A 23 -6.15 -6.49 -8.77
CA LEU A 23 -4.90 -5.73 -8.80
C LEU A 23 -3.89 -6.36 -9.77
N THR A 24 -3.52 -5.60 -10.79
CA THR A 24 -2.47 -5.99 -11.74
C THR A 24 -1.75 -4.74 -12.22
N ALA A 25 -0.48 -4.62 -11.85
CA ALA A 25 0.39 -3.55 -12.29
C ALA A 25 1.73 -4.14 -12.71
N GLN A 26 2.22 -3.75 -13.89
CA GLN A 26 3.57 -4.08 -14.32
C GLN A 26 4.60 -3.29 -13.49
N PHE A 27 5.87 -3.67 -13.59
CA PHE A 27 6.95 -2.98 -12.90
C PHE A 27 6.97 -1.47 -13.23
N HIS A 28 6.84 -0.65 -12.20
CA HIS A 28 6.83 0.81 -12.28
C HIS A 28 7.36 1.44 -10.99
N ALA A 29 7.52 2.76 -10.98
CA ALA A 29 7.91 3.53 -9.80
C ALA A 29 7.35 4.95 -9.90
N HIS A 30 7.20 5.61 -8.76
CA HIS A 30 6.78 7.01 -8.66
C HIS A 30 7.50 7.70 -7.50
N PRO A 31 7.59 9.04 -7.49
CA PRO A 31 8.32 9.79 -6.45
C PRO A 31 7.51 9.96 -5.15
N ILE A 32 6.50 9.11 -4.91
CA ILE A 32 5.50 9.28 -3.85
C ILE A 32 5.52 8.05 -2.94
N LEU A 33 5.16 8.21 -1.67
CA LEU A 33 4.96 7.08 -0.78
C LEU A 33 3.61 6.43 -1.11
N GLU A 34 3.59 5.11 -1.24
CA GLU A 34 2.36 4.37 -1.54
C GLU A 34 2.09 3.32 -0.46
N LEU A 35 0.90 3.40 0.14
CA LEU A 35 0.37 2.39 1.04
C LEU A 35 -0.74 1.62 0.33
N VAL A 36 -0.60 0.31 0.25
CA VAL A 36 -1.56 -0.58 -0.39
C VAL A 36 -2.19 -1.48 0.67
N ILE A 37 -3.52 -1.52 0.72
CA ILE A 37 -4.28 -2.30 1.69
C ILE A 37 -5.33 -3.14 0.95
N ALA A 38 -5.25 -4.46 1.03
CA ALA A 38 -6.31 -5.37 0.61
C ALA A 38 -7.51 -5.23 1.54
N ARG A 39 -8.63 -4.70 1.03
CA ARG A 39 -9.93 -4.68 1.71
C ARG A 39 -10.65 -6.03 1.59
N GLN A 40 -10.34 -6.77 0.54
CA GLN A 40 -10.81 -8.14 0.31
C GLN A 40 -9.73 -8.93 -0.42
N GLY A 41 -9.52 -10.18 0.00
CA GLY A 41 -8.50 -11.06 -0.57
C GLY A 41 -7.09 -10.73 -0.08
N SER A 42 -6.11 -11.13 -0.89
CA SER A 42 -4.68 -10.86 -0.71
C SER A 42 -4.09 -10.44 -2.06
N PHE A 43 -2.88 -9.89 -2.04
CA PHE A 43 -2.09 -9.64 -3.23
C PHE A 43 -0.64 -9.99 -2.99
N SER A 44 0.10 -10.08 -4.08
CA SER A 44 1.55 -10.19 -4.10
C SER A 44 2.14 -8.90 -4.63
N VAL A 45 3.28 -8.52 -4.06
CA VAL A 45 4.08 -7.40 -4.55
C VAL A 45 5.51 -7.83 -4.76
N SER A 46 6.05 -7.53 -5.93
CA SER A 46 7.42 -7.87 -6.30
C SER A 46 8.22 -6.61 -6.56
N THR A 47 9.45 -6.55 -6.03
CA THR A 47 10.52 -5.66 -6.49
C THR A 47 11.50 -6.45 -7.36
N LYS A 48 12.60 -5.81 -7.78
CA LYS A 48 13.72 -6.50 -8.43
C LYS A 48 14.43 -7.49 -7.51
N GLU A 49 14.36 -7.29 -6.20
CA GLU A 49 15.18 -8.00 -5.22
C GLU A 49 14.36 -9.00 -4.38
N LYS A 50 13.05 -8.76 -4.21
CA LYS A 50 12.18 -9.60 -3.39
C LYS A 50 10.75 -9.68 -3.91
N SER A 51 10.05 -10.73 -3.53
CA SER A 51 8.60 -10.84 -3.68
C SER A 51 7.99 -11.12 -2.32
N LEU A 52 6.87 -10.46 -2.03
CA LEU A 52 6.02 -10.72 -0.89
C LEU A 52 4.71 -11.29 -1.42
N GLU A 53 4.37 -12.50 -1.01
CA GLU A 53 3.21 -13.24 -1.48
C GLU A 53 2.10 -13.24 -0.43
N ASP A 54 0.84 -13.25 -0.87
CA ASP A 54 -0.35 -13.39 -0.03
C ASP A 54 -0.45 -12.37 1.11
N ILE A 55 -0.02 -11.13 0.85
CA ILE A 55 -0.05 -10.06 1.85
C ILE A 55 -1.36 -9.27 1.77
N GLN A 56 -1.73 -8.66 2.90
CA GLN A 56 -2.89 -7.78 2.99
C GLN A 56 -2.51 -6.30 3.00
N CYS A 57 -1.24 -5.98 3.29
CA CYS A 57 -0.82 -4.61 3.41
C CYS A 57 0.68 -4.48 3.14
N CYS A 58 1.05 -3.52 2.31
CA CYS A 58 2.43 -3.11 2.16
C CYS A 58 2.57 -1.61 2.00
N LEU A 59 3.75 -1.14 2.35
CA LEU A 59 4.20 0.21 2.11
C LEU A 59 5.33 0.18 1.10
N ILE A 60 5.23 0.98 0.05
CA ILE A 60 6.20 1.14 -1.03
C ILE A 60 6.86 2.49 -0.88
N MET A 61 8.18 2.48 -0.79
CA MET A 61 8.98 3.70 -0.66
C MET A 61 9.08 4.44 -1.99
N PRO A 62 9.26 5.78 -1.97
CA PRO A 62 9.46 6.56 -3.19
C PRO A 62 10.59 6.00 -4.06
N HIS A 63 10.34 5.94 -5.36
CA HIS A 63 11.23 5.41 -6.40
C HIS A 63 11.49 3.90 -6.35
N GLU A 64 10.85 3.15 -5.45
CA GLU A 64 10.97 1.69 -5.44
C GLU A 64 10.29 1.10 -6.68
N ILE A 65 11.02 0.31 -7.46
CA ILE A 65 10.48 -0.34 -8.65
C ILE A 65 9.72 -1.58 -8.22
N HIS A 66 8.41 -1.59 -8.46
CA HIS A 66 7.54 -2.64 -7.97
C HIS A 66 6.42 -2.99 -8.96
N ALA A 67 5.91 -4.21 -8.81
CA ALA A 67 4.77 -4.76 -9.56
C ALA A 67 3.79 -5.41 -8.59
N PHE A 68 2.52 -5.48 -8.98
CA PHE A 68 1.48 -6.11 -8.18
C PHE A 68 0.73 -7.18 -8.96
N GLU A 69 0.37 -8.26 -8.28
CA GLU A 69 -0.57 -9.27 -8.75
C GLU A 69 -1.55 -9.65 -7.65
N GLY A 70 -2.85 -9.64 -7.94
CA GLY A 70 -3.88 -10.05 -7.00
C GLY A 70 -5.19 -10.37 -7.71
N LYS A 71 -5.52 -11.66 -7.81
CA LYS A 71 -6.81 -12.12 -8.37
C LYS A 71 -7.87 -12.14 -7.29
N ASN A 72 -9.08 -11.68 -7.60
CA ASN A 72 -10.18 -11.56 -6.63
C ASN A 72 -9.82 -10.68 -5.41
N CYS A 73 -8.89 -9.74 -5.60
CA CYS A 73 -8.47 -8.78 -4.61
C CYS A 73 -9.15 -7.43 -4.86
N ASN A 74 -9.62 -6.78 -3.80
CA ASN A 74 -9.98 -5.37 -3.81
C ASN A 74 -9.02 -4.64 -2.88
N ALA A 75 -8.26 -3.69 -3.43
CA ALA A 75 -7.23 -2.98 -2.70
C ALA A 75 -7.45 -1.47 -2.74
N ALA A 76 -7.18 -0.81 -1.62
CA ALA A 76 -7.08 0.62 -1.51
C ALA A 76 -5.61 1.04 -1.64
N PHE A 77 -5.37 2.04 -2.49
CA PHE A 77 -4.09 2.68 -2.72
C PHE A 77 -4.12 4.07 -2.09
N ILE A 78 -3.21 4.34 -1.18
CA ILE A 78 -3.08 5.63 -0.50
C ILE A 78 -1.71 6.19 -0.88
N PHE A 79 -1.73 7.25 -1.67
CA PHE A 79 -0.54 7.98 -2.08
C PHE A 79 -0.38 9.21 -1.19
N ILE A 80 0.84 9.43 -0.70
CA ILE A 80 1.18 10.56 0.17
C ILE A 80 2.40 11.26 -0.39
N GLU A 81 2.19 12.47 -0.92
CA GLU A 81 3.27 13.38 -1.31
C GLU A 81 3.89 13.96 -0.04
N GLY A 82 5.20 13.78 0.09
CA GLY A 82 5.98 14.29 1.21
C GLY A 82 7.47 14.15 0.91
N SER A 83 8.32 14.88 1.65
CA SER A 83 9.77 14.66 1.53
C SER A 83 10.08 13.23 2.00
N SER A 84 10.55 12.41 1.06
CA SER A 84 10.89 10.99 1.28
C SER A 84 11.91 10.80 2.41
N THR A 85 12.69 11.83 2.72
CA THR A 85 13.66 11.89 3.83
C THR A 85 13.01 11.69 5.20
N ASN A 86 11.93 12.42 5.51
CA ASN A 86 11.33 12.38 6.86
C ASN A 86 10.66 11.03 7.14
N PHE A 87 10.10 10.40 6.10
CA PHE A 87 9.33 9.18 6.29
C PHE A 87 10.21 7.96 6.56
N LYS A 88 11.36 7.83 5.87
CA LYS A 88 12.35 6.78 6.15
C LYS A 88 12.84 6.84 7.61
N GLU A 89 13.12 8.05 8.09
CA GLU A 89 13.56 8.27 9.47
C GLU A 89 12.49 7.91 10.50
N ILE A 90 11.22 8.27 10.24
CA ILE A 90 10.09 7.90 11.11
C ILE A 90 9.92 6.38 11.19
N ILE A 91 9.91 5.69 10.05
CA ILE A 91 9.78 4.23 10.00
C ILE A 91 10.93 3.53 10.74
N TRP A 92 12.16 4.02 10.56
CA TRP A 92 13.32 3.53 11.29
C TRP A 92 13.20 3.77 12.80
N ALA A 93 12.80 4.97 13.21
CA ALA A 93 12.59 5.32 14.62
C ALA A 93 11.49 4.49 15.29
N LEU A 94 10.50 4.03 14.52
CA LEU A 94 9.45 3.12 14.97
C LEU A 94 9.90 1.65 15.07
N GLY A 95 11.18 1.34 14.82
CA GLY A 95 11.72 -0.01 14.93
C GLY A 95 11.32 -0.94 13.79
N VAL A 96 10.81 -0.39 12.68
CA VAL A 96 10.46 -1.16 11.48
C VAL A 96 11.75 -1.39 10.67
N SER A 97 12.56 -2.33 11.14
CA SER A 97 13.95 -2.58 10.71
C SER A 97 14.11 -3.14 9.29
N ASN A 98 13.01 -3.48 8.60
CA ASN A 98 13.03 -4.21 7.32
C ASN A 98 12.82 -3.31 6.08
N ALA A 99 12.92 -1.98 6.23
CA ALA A 99 12.71 -1.03 5.14
C ALA A 99 13.88 -0.92 4.14
N LYS A 100 14.93 -1.74 4.26
CA LYS A 100 16.13 -1.64 3.39
C LYS A 100 15.81 -1.83 1.91
N ASP A 101 14.81 -2.65 1.59
CA ASP A 101 14.49 -3.04 0.20
C ASP A 101 13.21 -2.37 -0.32
N GLY A 102 12.89 -1.17 0.20
CA GLY A 102 11.86 -0.29 -0.33
C GLY A 102 10.41 -0.74 -0.19
N ILE A 103 10.16 -1.98 0.27
CA ILE A 103 8.83 -2.48 0.64
C ILE A 103 8.81 -2.97 2.08
N ILE A 104 7.75 -2.59 2.81
CA ILE A 104 7.49 -3.05 4.18
C ILE A 104 6.14 -3.76 4.21
N GLU A 105 6.15 -5.03 4.60
CA GLU A 105 4.93 -5.76 4.93
C GLU A 105 4.40 -5.32 6.30
N ILE A 106 3.11 -5.00 6.38
CA ILE A 106 2.48 -4.64 7.66
C ILE A 106 1.69 -5.83 8.18
N LYS A 107 2.28 -6.55 9.15
CA LYS A 107 1.67 -7.71 9.82
C LYS A 107 0.93 -7.28 11.09
N GLU A 108 -0.08 -6.44 10.98
CA GLU A 108 -1.01 -6.21 12.09
C GLU A 108 -2.38 -6.82 11.77
N LYS A 109 -2.98 -7.49 12.76
CA LYS A 109 -4.39 -7.88 12.68
C LYS A 109 -5.20 -6.59 12.70
N ILE A 110 -5.67 -6.14 11.54
CA ILE A 110 -6.69 -5.08 11.46
C ILE A 110 -7.92 -5.63 12.19
N GLN A 111 -8.06 -5.27 13.48
CA GLN A 111 -9.29 -5.52 14.20
C GLN A 111 -10.35 -4.65 13.55
N THR A 112 -11.22 -5.26 12.75
CA THR A 112 -12.49 -4.64 12.40
C THR A 112 -13.23 -4.42 13.72
N THR A 113 -13.27 -3.18 14.19
CA THR A 113 -14.21 -2.82 15.25
C THR A 113 -15.60 -3.02 14.67
N ASP A 114 -16.22 -4.15 14.96
CA ASP A 114 -17.65 -4.36 14.80
C ASP A 114 -18.35 -3.29 15.65
N ARG A 115 -18.69 -2.15 15.05
CA ARG A 115 -19.75 -1.29 15.56
C ARG A 115 -21.10 -1.90 15.16
N GLY A 116 -21.33 -3.14 15.58
CA GLY A 116 -22.64 -3.75 15.67
C GLY A 116 -23.36 -3.21 16.91
N GLY A 117 -23.68 -1.91 16.89
CA GLY A 117 -24.52 -1.28 17.91
C GLY A 117 -25.98 -1.33 17.49
N ARG A 118 -26.69 -2.39 17.88
CA ARG A 118 -28.16 -2.38 18.03
C ARG A 118 -28.48 -2.92 19.43
N PHE A 119 -28.87 -2.03 20.33
CA PHE A 119 -29.95 -2.20 21.30
C PHE A 119 -30.50 -0.81 21.61
#